data_AF-A0A8T6PZB7-F1
#
_entry.id   AF-A0A8T6PZB7-F1
#
_cell.length_a   1.000
_cell.length_b   1.000
_cell.length_c   1.000
_cell.angle_alpha   90.00
_cell.angle_beta   90.00
_cell.angle_gamma   90.00
#
_symmetry.space_group_name_H-M   'P 1'
#
loop_
_entity.id
_entity.type
_entity.pdbx_description
1 polymer ?
#
loop_
_entity_poly.entity_id
_entity_poly.type
_entity_poly.pdbx_seq_one_letter_code
_entity_poly.pdbx_strand_id
1 'polypeptide(L)' 'MQDLITVYIPTHNRSDLLIRAIESVRNQTYKNIEIIICDDGSSDDT' A
#
# COMPACT_ATOMS: atom_id res chain seq x y z
N MET A 1 13.04 -15.86 -13.60
CA MET A 1 12.53 -14.52 -13.27
C MET A 1 11.64 -14.67 -12.05
N GLN A 2 11.63 -13.69 -11.14
CA GLN A 2 10.64 -13.63 -10.07
C GLN A 2 9.40 -12.93 -10.62
N ASP A 3 8.21 -13.46 -10.36
CA ASP A 3 6.95 -12.86 -10.84
C ASP A 3 6.72 -11.49 -10.18
N LEU A 4 6.06 -10.57 -10.88
CA LEU A 4 5.67 -9.30 -10.26
C LEU A 4 4.42 -9.54 -9.41
N ILE A 5 4.46 -9.15 -8.13
CA ILE A 5 3.28 -9.15 -7.26
C ILE A 5 2.79 -7.71 -7.10
N THR A 6 1.57 -7.43 -7.52
CA THR A 6 0.93 -6.13 -7.27
C THR A 6 0.07 -6.21 -6.01
N VAL A 7 0.32 -5.32 -5.06
CA VAL A 7 -0.47 -5.14 -3.85
C VAL A 7 -1.34 -3.88 -4.01
N TYR A 8 -2.64 -4.10 -4.11
CA TYR A 8 -3.63 -3.04 -4.24
C TYR A 8 -4.21 -2.66 -2.86
N ILE A 9 -4.06 -1.39 -2.47
CA ILE A 9 -4.47 -0.86 -1.16
C ILE A 9 -5.50 0.25 -1.37
N PRO A 10 -6.81 -0.07 -1.31
CA PRO A 10 -7.84 0.97 -1.23
C PRO A 10 -7.86 1.60 0.16
N THR A 11 -8.01 2.91 0.24
CA THR A 11 -8.03 3.65 1.50
C THR A 11 -9.02 4.80 1.45
N HIS A 12 -9.50 5.21 2.63
CA HIS A 12 -10.36 6.39 2.81
C HIS A 12 -10.28 6.82 4.27
N ASN A 13 -9.82 8.05 4.53
CA ASN A 13 -9.67 8.65 5.86
C ASN A 13 -8.89 7.80 6.90
N ARG A 14 -7.69 7.33 6.52
CA ARG A 14 -6.90 6.34 7.28
C ARG A 14 -5.37 6.53 7.14
N SER A 15 -4.87 7.77 7.13
CA SER A 15 -3.45 8.10 6.93
C SER A 15 -2.47 7.24 7.76
N ASP A 16 -2.66 7.14 9.08
CA ASP A 16 -1.78 6.35 9.97
C ASP A 16 -1.80 4.84 9.64
N LEU A 17 -2.96 4.32 9.28
CA LEU A 17 -3.11 2.90 8.92
C LEU A 17 -2.53 2.61 7.53
N LEU A 18 -2.67 3.56 6.59
CA LEU A 18 -2.08 3.49 5.27
C LEU A 18 -0.55 3.42 5.39
N ILE A 19 0.06 4.30 6.18
CA ILE A 19 1.52 4.29 6.42
C ILE A 19 1.96 2.93 6.96
N ARG A 20 1.25 2.42 7.98
CA ARG A 20 1.57 1.10 8.55
C ARG A 20 1.43 -0.03 7.52
N ALA A 21 0.43 0.02 6.65
CA ALA A 21 0.22 -0.98 5.60
C ALA A 21 1.33 -0.93 4.54
N ILE A 22 1.71 0.26 4.08
CA ILE A 22 2.82 0.46 3.14
C ILE A 22 4.11 -0.09 3.74
N GLU A 23 4.44 0.25 4.98
CA GLU A 23 5.65 -0.25 5.65
C GLU A 23 5.63 -1.77 5.84
N SER A 24 4.45 -2.36 6.09
CA SER A 24 4.31 -3.82 6.15
C SER A 24 4.64 -4.49 4.81
N VAL A 25 4.19 -3.91 3.69
CA VAL A 25 4.44 -4.43 2.34
C VAL A 25 5.90 -4.20 1.90
N ARG A 26 6.48 -3.04 2.23
CA ARG A 26 7.90 -2.73 1.96
C ARG A 26 8.85 -3.68 2.69
N ASN A 27 8.47 -4.13 3.89
CA ASN A 27 9.27 -5.03 4.72
C ASN A 27 9.08 -6.52 4.40
N GLN A 28 8.32 -6.89 3.37
CA GLN A 28 8.20 -8.29 2.94
C GLN A 28 9.55 -8.87 2.51
N THR A 29 9.73 -10.18 2.71
CA THR A 29 10.93 -10.91 2.29
C THR A 29 11.00 -11.04 0.76
N TYR A 30 9.85 -11.13 0.09
CA TYR A 30 9.73 -11.03 -1.37
C TYR A 30 9.92 -9.58 -1.84
N LYS A 31 10.70 -9.35 -2.90
CA LYS A 31 11.13 -8.00 -3.29
C LYS A 31 10.55 -7.47 -4.60
N ASN A 32 10.08 -8.34 -5.50
CA ASN A 32 9.50 -7.90 -6.77
C ASN A 32 8.02 -7.50 -6.59
N ILE A 33 7.80 -6.42 -5.84
CA ILE A 33 6.47 -5.94 -5.45
C ILE A 33 6.21 -4.57 -6.04
N GLU A 34 5.03 -4.38 -6.60
CA GLU A 34 4.43 -3.09 -6.95
C GLU A 34 3.33 -2.78 -5.93
N ILE A 35 3.25 -1.53 -5.45
CA ILE A 35 2.20 -1.08 -4.53
C ILE A 35 1.36 -0.04 -5.27
N ILE A 36 0.05 -0.28 -5.35
CA ILE A 36 -0.93 0.67 -5.90
C ILE A 36 -1.85 1.10 -4.77
N ILE A 37 -1.87 2.40 -4.46
CA ILE A 37 -2.76 2.99 -3.48
C ILE A 37 -3.91 3.67 -4.23
N CYS A 38 -5.14 3.32 -3.87
CA CYS A 38 -6.33 3.97 -4.39
C CYS A 38 -7.00 4.71 -3.24
N ASP A 39 -6.86 6.03 -3.23
CA ASP A 39 -7.60 6.89 -2.32
C ASP A 39 -9.02 7.12 -2.85
N ASP A 40 -10.03 6.73 -2.06
CA ASP A 40 -11.45 6.86 -2.39
C ASP A 40 -12.01 8.22 -1.93
N GLY A 41 -11.28 9.30 -2.25
CA GLY A 41 -11.69 10.67 -1.96
C GLY A 41 -11.62 11.02 -0.47
N SER A 42 -10.47 10.81 0.15
CA SER A 42 -10.25 11.20 1.54
C SER A 42 -10.36 12.72 1.73
N SER A 43 -10.75 13.09 2.94
CA SER A 43 -10.85 14.48 3.42
C SER A 43 -9.86 14.80 4.54
N ASP A 44 -9.08 13.81 4.97
CA ASP A 44 -7.97 13.94 5.92
C ASP A 44 -6.61 13.91 5.20
N ASP A 45 -5.53 13.66 5.95
CA ASP A 45 -4.16 13.60 5.45
C ASP A 45 -3.78 12.23 4.82
N THR A 46 -4.77 11.45 4.37
CA THR A 46 -4.53 10.18 3.63
C THR A 46 -3.94 10.48 2.25
#